data_AF-A0A916D4R5-F1
#
_entry.id   AF-A0A916D4R5-F1
#
_cell.length_a   1.000
_cell.length_b   1.000
_cell.length_c   1.000
_cell.angle_alpha   90.00
_cell.angle_beta   90.00
_cell.angle_gamma   90.00
#
_symmetry.space_group_name_H-M   'P 1'
#
loop_
_entity.id
_entity.type
_entity.pdbx_description
1 polymer ?
#
loop_
_entity_poly.entity_id
_entity_poly.type
_entity_poly.pdbx_seq_one_letter_code
_entity_poly.pdbx_strand_id
1 'polypeptide(L)'
;RVLKMLSTYGDESVIARAMDLAWGAAQLELRLMRIQPDEARRFQQLGSHMLFPNLLLRSPAERIAENRKGQAGLWGYGISGDLPVALVAIDDKQDLGLVRQMLQAHAYWRMHGLHTDLVILNEESAGYERPLQEQLERLIHAHADITGVDKPGGVVLRSAESIPVEDQELLRAVASVVMIAARGNLSQQLSVAPETPGLPAPFIVRREYRDPSAALPFMELPYFNSIGGFTPDGHEYAIYLGPGMNTPTPWVNVIANPGFGTLVSETGAGFTWQGNSQSNRLTQWSNDPVMDPASEALYVRDEETGACWTPCARPIREQTAYRARHGAGYSVFEHNSHGIDQELTVFVPVDDGGGEPVKLQKLELRNDSPRIRRLSVTYYVEWTLGEFRESSQMHVVTGWDEEANAIFARNRYHPDFGDQVAFVAMSLPADSYSA
;
A
#
# COMPACT_ATOMS: atom_id res chain seq x y z
N ARG A 1 -19.03 25.20 -2.99
CA ARG A 1 -17.71 25.59 -2.42
C ARG A 1 -16.64 25.72 -3.51
N VAL A 2 -16.46 24.71 -4.37
CA VAL A 2 -15.49 24.72 -5.49
C VAL A 2 -15.71 25.87 -6.48
N LEU A 3 -16.94 26.08 -6.98
CA LEU A 3 -17.26 27.19 -7.89
C LEU A 3 -16.92 28.58 -7.30
N LYS A 4 -17.03 28.73 -5.98
CA LYS A 4 -16.65 29.97 -5.29
C LYS A 4 -15.13 30.15 -5.27
N MET A 5 -14.37 29.09 -4.99
CA MET A 5 -12.91 29.14 -5.09
C MET A 5 -12.45 29.43 -6.53
N LEU A 6 -13.08 28.82 -7.55
CA LEU A 6 -12.78 29.11 -8.96
C LEU A 6 -13.05 30.58 -9.31
N SER A 7 -14.14 31.16 -8.81
CA SER A 7 -14.42 32.59 -9.02
C SER A 7 -13.43 33.51 -8.29
N THR A 8 -12.93 33.12 -7.12
CA THR A 8 -11.99 33.91 -6.31
C THR A 8 -10.57 33.84 -6.85
N TYR A 9 -10.14 32.66 -7.32
CA TYR A 9 -8.79 32.42 -7.85
C TYR A 9 -8.75 32.42 -9.38
N GLY A 10 -9.76 32.97 -10.05
CA GLY A 10 -9.73 33.19 -11.50
C GLY A 10 -8.89 34.41 -11.92
N ASP A 11 -8.50 35.26 -10.96
CA ASP A 11 -7.64 36.42 -11.14
C ASP A 11 -6.23 36.12 -10.61
N GLU A 12 -5.24 36.21 -11.49
CA GLU A 12 -3.82 35.96 -11.19
C GLU A 12 -3.28 36.86 -10.07
N SER A 13 -3.79 38.09 -9.93
CA SER A 13 -3.38 39.01 -8.86
C SER A 13 -3.83 38.54 -7.47
N VAL A 14 -4.98 37.86 -7.40
CA VAL A 14 -5.49 37.27 -6.16
C VAL A 14 -4.66 36.06 -5.77
N ILE A 15 -4.22 35.27 -6.76
CA ILE A 15 -3.29 34.14 -6.54
C ILE A 15 -1.96 34.66 -5.98
N ALA A 16 -1.35 35.66 -6.63
CA ALA A 16 -0.07 36.24 -6.20
C ALA A 16 -0.15 36.76 -4.75
N ARG A 17 -1.18 37.56 -4.43
CA ARG A 17 -1.39 38.06 -3.07
C ARG A 17 -1.63 36.96 -2.04
N ALA A 18 -2.35 35.90 -2.41
CA ALA A 18 -2.57 34.77 -1.51
C ALA A 18 -1.25 34.03 -1.22
N MET A 19 -0.39 33.87 -2.23
CA MET A 19 0.95 33.27 -2.06
C MET A 19 1.84 34.15 -1.18
N ASP A 20 1.84 35.48 -1.35
CA ASP A 20 2.61 36.40 -0.51
C ASP A 20 2.17 36.34 0.96
N LEU A 21 0.86 36.31 1.22
CA LEU A 21 0.31 36.19 2.56
C LEU A 21 0.64 34.83 3.18
N ALA A 22 0.54 33.74 2.41
CA ALA A 22 0.91 32.41 2.86
C ALA A 22 2.41 32.32 3.19
N TRP A 23 3.27 32.92 2.37
CA TRP A 23 4.70 32.99 2.60
C TRP A 23 5.04 33.78 3.86
N GLY A 24 4.44 34.96 4.05
CA GLY A 24 4.63 35.78 5.25
C GLY A 24 4.15 35.07 6.52
N ALA A 25 3.01 34.39 6.47
CA ALA A 25 2.50 33.58 7.57
C ALA A 25 3.44 32.43 7.92
N ALA A 26 3.90 31.66 6.92
CA ALA A 26 4.84 30.56 7.12
C ALA A 26 6.17 31.04 7.74
N GLN A 27 6.71 32.19 7.31
CA GLN A 27 7.92 32.75 7.91
C GLN A 27 7.73 33.16 9.37
N LEU A 28 6.60 33.77 9.70
CA LEU A 28 6.28 34.14 11.07
C LEU A 28 6.18 32.91 11.97
N GLU A 29 5.51 31.87 11.48
CA GLU A 29 5.36 30.60 12.17
C GLU A 29 6.72 29.94 12.47
N LEU A 30 7.59 29.81 11.47
CA LEU A 30 8.94 29.26 11.64
C LEU A 30 9.76 30.07 12.67
N ARG A 31 9.64 31.40 12.67
CA ARG A 31 10.31 32.27 13.66
C ARG A 31 9.78 32.03 15.08
N LEU A 32 8.47 31.88 15.26
CA LEU A 32 7.87 31.59 16.56
C LEU A 32 8.33 30.24 17.10
N MET A 33 8.46 29.24 16.24
CA MET A 33 8.99 27.91 16.58
C MET A 33 10.52 27.87 16.72
N ARG A 34 11.22 28.96 16.35
CA ARG A 34 12.69 29.04 16.29
C ARG A 34 13.32 27.98 15.38
N ILE A 35 12.64 27.68 14.27
CA ILE A 35 13.08 26.70 13.25
C ILE A 35 13.62 27.46 12.04
N GLN A 36 14.77 27.04 11.52
CA GLN A 36 15.31 27.58 10.28
C GLN A 36 14.67 26.92 9.05
N PRO A 37 14.59 27.61 7.89
CA PRO A 37 13.99 27.04 6.68
C PRO A 37 14.58 25.68 6.26
N ASP A 38 15.89 25.50 6.38
CA ASP A 38 16.55 24.23 6.07
C ASP A 38 16.18 23.09 7.05
N GLU A 39 15.90 23.43 8.32
CA GLU A 39 15.40 22.47 9.30
C GLU A 39 13.96 22.07 8.96
N ALA A 40 13.11 23.03 8.63
CA ALA A 40 11.74 22.77 8.19
C ALA A 40 11.70 21.82 6.98
N ARG A 41 12.58 22.04 5.98
CA ARG A 41 12.73 21.13 4.84
C ARG A 41 13.09 19.71 5.27
N ARG A 42 14.03 19.56 6.23
CA ARG A 42 14.40 18.24 6.77
C ARG A 42 13.26 17.60 7.56
N PHE A 43 12.50 18.38 8.32
CA PHE A 43 11.33 17.87 9.04
C PHE A 43 10.23 17.43 8.07
N GLN A 44 10.02 18.14 6.97
CA GLN A 44 9.11 17.71 5.89
C GLN A 44 9.60 16.43 5.20
N GLN A 45 10.90 16.33 4.92
CA GLN A 45 11.50 15.11 4.36
C GLN A 45 11.34 13.92 5.33
N LEU A 46 11.63 14.10 6.62
CA LEU A 46 11.41 13.07 7.62
C LEU A 46 9.92 12.72 7.75
N GLY A 47 9.03 13.71 7.69
CA GLY A 47 7.58 13.53 7.71
C GLY A 47 7.04 12.75 6.51
N SER A 48 7.65 12.87 5.33
CA SER A 48 7.26 12.03 4.19
C SER A 48 7.57 10.55 4.44
N HIS A 49 8.66 10.25 5.15
CA HIS A 49 9.01 8.89 5.58
C HIS A 49 8.14 8.35 6.73
N MET A 50 7.46 9.24 7.46
CA MET A 50 6.43 8.82 8.43
C MET A 50 5.17 8.29 7.73
N LEU A 51 4.84 8.85 6.57
CA LEU A 51 3.64 8.51 5.77
C LEU A 51 3.91 7.40 4.75
N PHE A 52 5.09 7.43 4.13
CA PHE A 52 5.51 6.48 3.12
C PHE A 52 6.71 5.67 3.62
N PRO A 53 6.56 4.34 3.77
CA PRO A 53 7.64 3.44 4.16
C PRO A 53 8.95 3.74 3.42
N ASN A 54 10.05 3.92 4.16
CA ASN A 54 11.38 4.01 3.57
C ASN A 54 12.29 2.93 4.17
N LEU A 55 12.79 2.04 3.32
CA LEU A 55 13.66 0.92 3.69
C LEU A 55 14.94 1.36 4.42
N LEU A 56 15.43 2.59 4.19
CA LEU A 56 16.65 3.08 4.83
C LEU A 56 16.44 3.54 6.28
N LEU A 57 15.27 4.09 6.57
CA LEU A 57 14.99 4.71 7.86
C LEU A 57 14.18 3.81 8.77
N ARG A 58 13.50 2.79 8.24
CA ARG A 58 12.79 1.80 9.03
C ARG A 58 13.67 0.61 9.39
N SER A 59 13.17 -0.30 10.23
CA SER A 59 13.85 -1.56 10.52
C SER A 59 14.00 -2.45 9.26
N PRO A 60 15.11 -3.21 9.14
CA PRO A 60 15.29 -4.19 8.07
C PRO A 60 14.13 -5.19 8.00
N ALA A 61 13.90 -5.75 6.81
CA ALA A 61 12.80 -6.68 6.57
C ALA A 61 12.88 -7.92 7.46
N GLU A 62 14.09 -8.42 7.76
CA GLU A 62 14.33 -9.57 8.63
C GLU A 62 13.81 -9.29 10.05
N ARG A 63 14.10 -8.11 10.58
CA ARG A 63 13.63 -7.69 11.91
C ARG A 63 12.10 -7.57 11.96
N ILE A 64 11.49 -6.99 10.93
CA ILE A 64 10.03 -6.88 10.85
C ILE A 64 9.41 -8.29 10.77
N ALA A 65 10.04 -9.20 10.04
CA ALA A 65 9.63 -10.60 9.92
C ALA A 65 9.81 -11.41 11.21
N GLU A 66 10.72 -11.00 12.11
CA GLU A 66 10.93 -11.61 13.43
C GLU A 66 9.90 -11.16 14.46
N ASN A 67 9.22 -10.02 14.27
CA ASN A 67 8.17 -9.57 15.19
C ASN A 67 7.07 -10.63 15.33
N ARG A 68 6.67 -10.89 16.58
CA ARG A 68 5.59 -11.81 16.94
C ARG A 68 4.45 -11.13 17.70
N LYS A 69 4.54 -9.83 17.95
CA LYS A 69 3.56 -9.07 18.73
C LYS A 69 2.73 -8.13 17.86
N GLY A 70 1.45 -8.03 18.21
CA GLY A 70 0.48 -7.14 17.59
C GLY A 70 0.47 -5.74 18.21
N GLN A 71 -0.43 -4.89 17.73
CA GLN A 71 -0.66 -3.53 18.24
C GLN A 71 -0.81 -3.47 19.76
N ALA A 72 -1.53 -4.41 20.37
CA ALA A 72 -1.76 -4.45 21.81
C ALA A 72 -0.47 -4.55 22.65
N GLY A 73 0.63 -5.06 22.07
CA GLY A 73 1.94 -5.10 22.72
C GLY A 73 2.52 -3.71 23.02
N LEU A 74 2.03 -2.66 22.36
CA LEU A 74 2.46 -1.28 22.57
C LEU A 74 1.80 -0.62 23.78
N TRP A 75 0.62 -1.09 24.20
CA TRP A 75 -0.20 -0.40 25.19
C TRP A 75 0.45 -0.36 26.57
N GLY A 76 1.23 -1.39 26.93
CA GLY A 76 2.03 -1.41 28.16
C GLY A 76 3.05 -0.27 28.24
N TYR A 77 3.37 0.34 27.10
CA TYR A 77 4.32 1.45 26.97
C TYR A 77 3.63 2.79 26.74
N GLY A 78 2.30 2.88 26.84
CA GLY A 78 1.56 4.13 26.64
C GLY A 78 1.49 4.61 25.19
N ILE A 79 1.72 3.70 24.24
CA ILE A 79 1.67 3.95 22.79
C ILE A 79 0.42 3.23 22.26
N SER A 80 -0.47 3.94 21.56
CA SER A 80 -1.72 3.33 21.05
C SER A 80 -1.49 2.44 19.84
N GLY A 81 -0.53 2.84 18.99
CA GLY A 81 -0.21 2.16 17.74
C GLY A 81 -1.08 2.56 16.54
N ASP A 82 -1.99 3.54 16.71
CA ASP A 82 -2.84 4.07 15.62
C ASP A 82 -2.14 5.17 14.82
N LEU A 83 -1.16 5.84 15.44
CA LEU A 83 -0.38 6.91 14.83
C LEU A 83 0.96 6.37 14.37
N PRO A 84 1.55 6.93 13.29
CA PRO A 84 2.91 6.61 12.89
C PRO A 84 3.90 6.85 14.04
N VAL A 85 4.81 5.89 14.26
CA VAL A 85 5.78 5.92 15.36
C VAL A 85 7.15 6.34 14.84
N ALA A 86 7.70 7.42 15.38
CA ALA A 86 9.10 7.79 15.21
C ALA A 86 9.89 7.29 16.41
N LEU A 87 11.00 6.57 16.19
CA LEU A 87 11.85 6.07 17.25
C LEU A 87 13.24 6.72 17.17
N VAL A 88 13.77 7.17 18.30
CA VAL A 88 15.17 7.57 18.43
C VAL A 88 15.83 6.77 19.55
N ALA A 89 16.90 6.06 19.20
CA ALA A 89 17.74 5.31 20.14
C ALA A 89 18.99 6.13 20.50
N ILE A 90 19.30 6.24 21.80
CA ILE A 90 20.42 7.02 22.32
C ILE A 90 21.05 6.35 23.55
N ASP A 91 22.38 6.30 23.59
CA ASP A 91 23.18 5.72 24.67
C ASP A 91 24.18 6.72 25.31
N ASP A 92 24.59 7.77 24.59
CA ASP A 92 25.49 8.82 25.08
C ASP A 92 24.83 10.22 25.06
N LYS A 93 25.05 10.99 26.13
CA LYS A 93 24.67 12.41 26.27
C LYS A 93 25.26 13.35 25.21
N GLN A 94 26.37 12.96 24.59
CA GLN A 94 26.98 13.73 23.50
C GLN A 94 26.07 13.84 22.28
N ASP A 95 25.20 12.86 22.08
CA ASP A 95 24.33 12.77 20.90
C ASP A 95 22.91 13.34 21.12
N LEU A 96 22.70 14.07 22.23
CA LEU A 96 21.44 14.78 22.52
C LEU A 96 21.01 15.77 21.43
N GLY A 97 21.93 16.17 20.55
CA GLY A 97 21.63 16.98 19.37
C GLY A 97 20.53 16.37 18.50
N LEU A 98 20.57 15.06 18.26
CA LEU A 98 19.55 14.38 17.44
C LEU A 98 18.20 14.35 18.16
N VAL A 99 18.16 14.05 19.46
CA VAL A 99 16.92 14.04 20.25
C VAL A 99 16.24 15.42 20.21
N ARG A 100 17.03 16.49 20.33
CA ARG A 100 16.50 17.86 20.20
C ARG A 100 15.87 18.11 18.82
N GLN A 101 16.53 17.67 17.75
CA GLN A 101 16.00 17.79 16.39
C GLN A 101 14.70 16.98 16.22
N MET A 102 14.63 15.77 16.79
CA MET A 102 13.42 14.93 16.74
C MET A 102 12.24 15.55 17.53
N LEU A 103 12.50 16.16 18.69
CA LEU A 103 11.47 16.90 19.45
C LEU A 103 10.95 18.11 18.66
N GLN A 104 11.85 18.85 18.00
CA GLN A 104 11.47 19.97 17.12
C GLN A 104 10.67 19.50 15.90
N ALA A 105 11.07 18.38 15.27
CA ALA A 105 10.34 17.77 14.16
C ALA A 105 8.93 17.33 14.58
N HIS A 106 8.80 16.67 15.74
CA HIS A 106 7.51 16.24 16.29
C HIS A 106 6.58 17.42 16.56
N ALA A 107 7.09 18.49 17.19
CA ALA A 107 6.34 19.73 17.39
C ALA A 107 5.90 20.36 16.06
N TYR A 108 6.81 20.42 15.08
CA TYR A 108 6.55 20.95 13.74
C TYR A 108 5.42 20.18 13.03
N TRP A 109 5.48 18.85 13.02
CA TRP A 109 4.46 17.99 12.42
C TRP A 109 3.10 18.18 13.07
N ARG A 110 3.06 18.20 14.40
CA ARG A 110 1.82 18.37 15.16
C ARG A 110 1.14 19.70 14.83
N MET A 111 1.90 20.78 14.68
CA MET A 111 1.36 22.07 14.27
C MET A 111 0.83 22.07 12.83
N HIS A 112 1.38 21.22 11.96
CA HIS A 112 0.97 21.06 10.57
C HIS A 112 -0.07 19.94 10.38
N GLY A 113 -0.63 19.39 11.47
CA GLY A 113 -1.70 18.38 11.44
C GLY A 113 -1.23 16.93 11.26
N LEU A 114 0.08 16.67 11.24
CA LEU A 114 0.63 15.32 11.24
C LEU A 114 0.87 14.87 12.68
N HIS A 115 -0.03 14.03 13.20
CA HIS A 115 0.09 13.43 14.51
C HIS A 115 0.93 12.16 14.45
N THR A 116 1.92 12.06 15.34
CA THR A 116 2.85 10.92 15.44
C THR A 116 3.18 10.66 16.90
N ASP A 117 3.53 9.43 17.24
CA ASP A 117 4.16 9.11 18.52
C ASP A 117 5.68 9.21 18.38
N LEU A 118 6.35 9.87 19.32
CA LEU A 118 7.81 9.92 19.39
C LEU A 118 8.31 9.08 20.56
N VAL A 119 8.93 7.95 20.25
CA VAL A 119 9.56 7.05 21.21
C VAL A 119 11.04 7.39 21.33
N ILE A 120 11.47 7.77 22.52
CA ILE A 120 12.87 7.93 22.87
C ILE A 120 13.29 6.70 23.66
N LEU A 121 14.14 5.87 23.07
CA LEU A 121 14.68 4.67 23.69
C LEU A 121 16.07 4.99 24.27
N ASN A 122 16.13 5.05 25.60
CA ASN A 122 17.35 5.26 26.36
C ASN A 122 18.09 3.92 26.54
N GLU A 123 19.24 3.79 25.89
CA GLU A 123 20.13 2.63 25.88
C GLU A 123 21.37 2.83 26.79
N GLU A 124 21.36 3.87 27.65
CA GLU A 124 22.36 4.07 28.70
C GLU A 124 22.52 2.79 29.54
N SER A 125 23.76 2.29 29.64
CA SER A 125 24.06 1.11 30.44
C SER A 125 23.81 1.36 31.93
N ALA A 126 23.39 0.30 32.66
CA ALA A 126 23.06 0.35 34.07
C ALA A 126 24.16 1.00 34.93
N GLY A 127 23.93 2.24 35.34
CA GLY A 127 24.69 2.98 36.34
C GLY A 127 23.80 3.40 37.50
N TYR A 128 24.42 3.66 38.66
CA TYR A 128 23.72 4.25 39.82
C TYR A 128 23.27 5.68 39.53
N GLU A 129 24.11 6.44 38.83
CA GLU A 129 23.75 7.73 38.26
C GLU A 129 23.24 7.52 36.83
N ARG A 130 22.08 8.10 36.49
CA ARG A 130 21.48 8.05 35.14
C ARG A 130 21.46 9.45 34.52
N PRO A 131 22.63 10.06 34.27
CA PRO A 131 22.72 11.44 33.81
C PRO A 131 22.05 11.65 32.44
N LEU A 132 22.05 10.63 31.56
CA LEU A 132 21.35 10.74 30.29
C LEU A 132 19.83 10.79 30.51
N GLN A 133 19.29 9.90 31.35
CA GLN A 133 17.87 9.89 31.70
C GLN A 133 17.38 11.27 32.17
N GLU A 134 18.07 11.89 33.14
CA GLU A 134 17.70 13.20 33.68
C GLU A 134 17.79 14.33 32.63
N GLN A 135 18.73 14.23 31.68
CA GLN A 135 18.85 15.19 30.59
C GLN A 135 17.73 15.03 29.56
N LEU A 136 17.37 13.79 29.21
CA LEU A 136 16.25 13.49 28.32
C LEU A 136 14.93 13.99 28.92
N GLU A 137 14.66 13.71 30.19
CA GLU A 137 13.46 14.20 30.88
C GLU A 137 13.36 15.72 30.84
N ARG A 138 14.46 16.44 31.11
CA ARG A 138 14.50 17.91 31.01
C ARG A 138 14.22 18.41 29.61
N LEU A 139 14.78 17.77 28.58
CA LEU A 139 14.54 18.15 27.19
C LEU A 139 13.10 17.92 26.76
N ILE A 140 12.49 16.80 27.17
CA ILE A 140 11.09 16.48 26.89
C ILE A 140 10.17 17.49 27.56
N HIS A 141 10.39 17.79 28.85
CA HIS A 141 9.60 18.78 29.59
C HIS A 141 9.66 20.17 28.95
N ALA A 142 10.81 20.56 28.37
CA ALA A 142 10.94 21.83 27.66
C ALA A 142 10.07 21.94 26.39
N HIS A 143 9.57 20.82 25.86
CA HIS A 143 8.72 20.77 24.65
C HIS A 143 7.28 20.29 24.95
N ALA A 144 6.99 19.91 26.19
CA ALA A 144 5.76 19.22 26.59
C ALA A 144 4.47 19.99 26.27
N ASP A 145 4.49 21.32 26.29
CA ASP A 145 3.33 22.16 26.00
C ASP A 145 2.82 21.95 24.56
N ILE A 146 3.72 21.69 23.62
CA ILE A 146 3.37 21.47 22.21
C ILE A 146 3.23 19.97 21.96
N THR A 147 4.25 19.18 22.32
CA THR A 147 4.34 17.76 21.94
C THR A 147 3.39 16.89 22.75
N GLY A 148 3.17 17.21 24.03
CA GLY A 148 2.58 16.31 25.00
C GLY A 148 3.52 15.17 25.42
N VAL A 149 3.26 14.59 26.59
CA VAL A 149 4.08 13.54 27.22
C VAL A 149 3.17 12.40 27.68
N ASP A 150 3.58 11.15 27.44
CA ASP A 150 2.90 9.91 27.85
C ASP A 150 1.39 9.90 27.54
N LYS A 151 1.04 10.34 26.33
CA LYS A 151 -0.32 10.30 25.79
C LYS A 151 -0.27 10.02 24.28
N PRO A 152 -1.36 9.52 23.68
CA PRO A 152 -1.41 9.29 22.23
C PRO A 152 -1.04 10.54 21.42
N GLY A 153 -0.13 10.37 20.46
CA GLY A 153 0.41 11.43 19.62
C GLY A 153 1.41 12.33 20.34
N GLY A 154 2.06 11.79 21.38
CA GLY A 154 2.97 12.49 22.29
C GLY A 154 4.38 11.89 22.30
N VAL A 155 5.18 12.34 23.27
CA VAL A 155 6.54 11.83 23.48
C VAL A 155 6.55 10.81 24.61
N VAL A 156 7.24 9.70 24.40
CA VAL A 156 7.35 8.58 25.32
C VAL A 156 8.83 8.24 25.51
N LEU A 157 9.33 8.36 26.75
CA LEU A 157 10.70 7.99 27.12
C LEU A 157 10.70 6.61 27.78
N ARG A 158 11.46 5.65 27.24
CA ARG A 158 11.60 4.31 27.83
C ARG A 158 13.06 3.91 27.94
N SER A 159 13.40 3.25 29.04
CA SER A 159 14.73 2.65 29.23
C SER A 159 14.74 1.26 28.62
N ALA A 160 15.67 1.00 27.70
CA ALA A 160 15.80 -0.28 27.01
C ALA A 160 15.99 -1.43 28.01
N GLU A 161 16.71 -1.22 29.11
CA GLU A 161 16.93 -2.24 30.14
C GLU A 161 15.65 -2.70 30.84
N SER A 162 14.63 -1.84 30.89
CA SER A 162 13.34 -2.15 31.51
C SER A 162 12.35 -2.83 30.56
N ILE A 163 12.70 -2.94 29.28
CA ILE A 163 11.84 -3.47 28.23
C ILE A 163 12.34 -4.86 27.81
N PRO A 164 11.49 -5.91 27.84
CA PRO A 164 11.85 -7.21 27.29
C PRO A 164 12.32 -7.12 25.84
N VAL A 165 13.29 -7.96 25.44
CA VAL A 165 13.89 -7.90 24.09
C VAL A 165 12.83 -7.97 22.98
N GLU A 166 11.82 -8.83 23.11
CA GLU A 166 10.71 -8.93 22.15
C GLU A 166 9.92 -7.62 21.99
N ASP A 167 9.78 -6.84 23.05
CA ASP A 167 9.08 -5.55 23.02
C ASP A 167 9.96 -4.45 22.43
N GLN A 168 11.29 -4.54 22.61
CA GLN A 168 12.22 -3.66 21.89
C GLN A 168 12.17 -3.93 20.39
N GLU A 169 12.11 -5.20 19.98
CA GLU A 169 11.95 -5.58 18.58
C GLU A 169 10.60 -5.11 18.03
N LEU A 170 9.51 -5.22 18.80
CA LEU A 170 8.21 -4.64 18.44
C LEU A 170 8.33 -3.14 18.20
N LEU A 171 8.87 -2.37 19.15
CA LEU A 171 9.01 -0.91 19.04
C LEU A 171 9.81 -0.50 17.79
N ARG A 172 10.86 -1.24 17.45
CA ARG A 172 11.65 -0.99 16.23
C ARG A 172 10.94 -1.43 14.96
N ALA A 173 10.20 -2.54 14.99
CA ALA A 173 9.50 -3.07 13.83
C ALA A 173 8.29 -2.21 13.44
N VAL A 174 7.60 -1.60 14.41
CA VAL A 174 6.44 -0.73 14.14
C VAL A 174 6.83 0.70 13.77
N ALA A 175 8.04 1.13 14.13
CA ALA A 175 8.50 2.49 13.88
C ALA A 175 8.61 2.78 12.38
N SER A 176 7.93 3.84 11.93
CA SER A 176 8.05 4.32 10.56
C SER A 176 9.45 4.81 10.24
N VAL A 177 10.10 5.41 11.24
CA VAL A 177 11.47 5.86 11.19
C VAL A 177 12.17 5.52 12.51
N VAL A 178 13.36 4.93 12.40
CA VAL A 178 14.28 4.58 13.47
C VAL A 178 15.57 5.38 13.27
N MET A 179 15.81 6.32 14.16
CA MET A 179 16.99 7.16 14.18
C MET A 179 17.95 6.69 15.27
N ILE A 180 19.24 6.61 14.96
CA ILE A 180 20.26 6.17 15.94
C ILE A 180 21.17 7.35 16.24
N ALA A 181 21.21 7.80 17.48
CA ALA A 181 21.95 9.00 17.89
C ALA A 181 23.45 8.91 17.57
N ALA A 182 24.05 7.74 17.81
CA ALA A 182 25.45 7.46 17.48
C ALA A 182 25.78 7.53 15.96
N ARG A 183 24.79 7.52 15.06
CA ARG A 183 24.98 7.71 13.60
C ARG A 183 25.06 9.18 13.19
N GLY A 184 25.03 10.09 14.15
CA GLY A 184 25.12 11.53 13.93
C GLY A 184 23.77 12.21 13.85
N ASN A 185 23.78 13.47 13.41
CA ASN A 185 22.60 14.34 13.41
C ASN A 185 21.59 13.99 12.28
N LEU A 186 20.45 14.67 12.29
CA LEU A 186 19.37 14.42 11.34
C LEU A 186 19.79 14.62 9.87
N SER A 187 20.63 15.62 9.56
CA SER A 187 21.02 15.86 8.17
C SER A 187 21.95 14.78 7.63
N GLN A 188 22.83 14.24 8.48
CA GLN A 188 23.71 13.12 8.12
C GLN A 188 22.90 11.87 7.78
N GLN A 189 21.93 11.52 8.62
CA GLN A 189 21.10 10.32 8.42
C GLN A 189 20.12 10.44 7.24
N LEU A 190 19.59 11.65 6.96
CA LEU A 190 18.71 11.90 5.81
C LEU A 190 19.46 12.04 4.46
N SER A 191 20.78 12.19 4.48
CA SER A 191 21.58 12.37 3.25
C SER A 191 21.88 11.06 2.52
N VAL A 192 21.54 9.91 3.11
CA VAL A 192 21.74 8.60 2.50
C VAL A 192 20.71 8.40 1.38
N ALA A 193 21.18 8.27 0.15
CA ALA A 193 20.31 7.94 -0.97
C ALA A 193 19.83 6.49 -0.85
N PRO A 194 18.54 6.20 -1.10
CA PRO A 194 18.04 4.83 -1.11
C PRO A 194 18.79 4.02 -2.16
N GLU A 195 19.36 2.88 -1.73
CA GLU A 195 19.74 1.85 -2.68
C GLU A 195 18.46 1.38 -3.36
N THR A 196 18.32 1.74 -4.63
CA THR A 196 17.21 1.25 -5.44
C THR A 196 17.57 -0.17 -5.84
N PRO A 197 16.73 -1.19 -5.56
CA PRO A 197 16.96 -2.54 -6.04
C PRO A 197 17.26 -2.49 -7.53
N GLY A 198 18.30 -3.20 -7.97
CA GLY A 198 18.65 -3.25 -9.38
C GLY A 198 17.46 -3.79 -10.17
N LEU A 199 16.92 -2.97 -11.08
CA LEU A 199 15.90 -3.44 -12.00
C LEU A 199 16.50 -4.58 -12.87
N PRO A 200 15.69 -5.59 -13.22
CA PRO A 200 16.14 -6.62 -14.16
C PRO A 200 16.57 -5.96 -15.49
N ALA A 201 17.44 -6.63 -16.23
CA ALA A 201 17.87 -6.15 -17.54
C ALA A 201 16.65 -5.85 -18.42
N PRO A 202 16.63 -4.71 -19.14
CA PRO A 202 15.53 -4.38 -20.04
C PRO A 202 15.25 -5.50 -21.03
N PHE A 203 13.98 -5.77 -21.29
CA PHE A 203 13.58 -6.78 -22.25
C PHE A 203 14.05 -6.38 -23.66
N ILE A 204 14.72 -7.30 -24.35
CA ILE A 204 15.19 -7.07 -25.72
C ILE A 204 14.12 -7.56 -26.70
N VAL A 205 13.45 -6.62 -27.36
CA VAL A 205 12.48 -6.90 -28.42
C VAL A 205 13.17 -7.58 -29.59
N ARG A 206 12.73 -8.78 -29.95
CA ARG A 206 13.27 -9.53 -31.10
C ARG A 206 12.50 -9.25 -32.38
N ARG A 207 11.25 -8.81 -32.29
CA ARG A 207 10.37 -8.55 -33.43
C ARG A 207 9.24 -7.58 -33.07
N GLU A 208 9.02 -6.55 -33.89
CA GLU A 208 7.80 -5.74 -33.82
C GLU A 208 6.75 -6.32 -34.77
N TYR A 209 5.85 -7.16 -34.24
CA TYR A 209 4.78 -7.73 -35.04
C TYR A 209 3.52 -7.96 -34.19
N ARG A 210 2.38 -7.45 -34.66
CA ARG A 210 1.06 -7.65 -34.03
C ARG A 210 0.22 -8.55 -34.90
N ASP A 211 -0.10 -9.74 -34.40
CA ASP A 211 -1.07 -10.62 -35.05
C ASP A 211 -2.48 -10.00 -34.95
N PRO A 212 -3.30 -10.06 -36.01
CA PRO A 212 -4.66 -9.54 -35.98
C PRO A 212 -5.52 -10.37 -35.03
N SER A 213 -6.43 -9.70 -34.34
CA SER A 213 -7.39 -10.34 -33.44
C SER A 213 -8.79 -10.32 -34.06
N ALA A 214 -9.47 -11.45 -34.00
CA ALA A 214 -10.88 -11.51 -34.37
C ALA A 214 -11.70 -10.66 -33.38
N ALA A 215 -12.79 -10.07 -33.87
CA ALA A 215 -13.75 -9.42 -32.99
C ALA A 215 -14.44 -10.47 -32.10
N LEU A 216 -14.74 -10.09 -30.86
CA LEU A 216 -15.54 -10.94 -29.98
C LEU A 216 -16.90 -11.24 -30.64
N PRO A 217 -17.40 -12.49 -30.56
CA PRO A 217 -18.69 -12.84 -31.14
C PRO A 217 -19.80 -12.08 -30.42
N PHE A 218 -20.67 -11.39 -31.16
CA PHE A 218 -21.77 -10.65 -30.55
C PHE A 218 -22.79 -11.60 -29.90
N MET A 219 -23.24 -11.28 -28.69
CA MET A 219 -24.34 -11.99 -28.01
C MET A 219 -25.63 -11.23 -28.22
N GLU A 220 -26.71 -11.95 -28.57
CA GLU A 220 -28.05 -11.37 -28.56
C GLU A 220 -28.51 -11.17 -27.11
N LEU A 221 -28.61 -9.91 -26.69
CA LEU A 221 -29.00 -9.51 -25.34
C LEU A 221 -30.37 -8.83 -25.34
N PRO A 222 -31.41 -9.44 -24.75
CA PRO A 222 -32.65 -8.74 -24.46
C PRO A 222 -32.41 -7.45 -23.68
N TYR A 223 -33.08 -6.37 -24.08
CA TYR A 223 -32.99 -5.04 -23.44
C TYR A 223 -31.57 -4.43 -23.42
N PHE A 224 -30.77 -4.68 -24.47
CA PHE A 224 -29.44 -4.07 -24.63
C PHE A 224 -29.49 -2.54 -24.54
N ASN A 225 -28.75 -1.96 -23.60
CA ASN A 225 -28.77 -0.52 -23.30
C ASN A 225 -27.62 0.26 -23.97
N SER A 226 -27.07 -0.26 -25.07
CA SER A 226 -25.88 0.24 -25.79
C SER A 226 -24.52 -0.12 -25.17
N ILE A 227 -24.48 -0.53 -23.90
CA ILE A 227 -23.23 -0.93 -23.21
C ILE A 227 -23.36 -2.34 -22.65
N GLY A 228 -24.55 -2.79 -22.24
CA GLY A 228 -24.77 -4.12 -21.71
C GLY A 228 -26.23 -4.56 -21.70
N GLY A 229 -26.48 -5.80 -21.27
CA GLY A 229 -27.81 -6.40 -21.20
C GLY A 229 -27.76 -7.79 -20.57
N PHE A 230 -28.93 -8.31 -20.17
CA PHE A 230 -29.02 -9.66 -19.63
C PHE A 230 -28.90 -10.70 -20.74
N THR A 231 -28.33 -11.85 -20.41
CA THR A 231 -28.39 -13.03 -21.28
C THR A 231 -29.83 -13.53 -21.43
N PRO A 232 -30.17 -14.27 -22.51
CA PRO A 232 -31.55 -14.74 -22.73
C PRO A 232 -32.14 -15.59 -21.60
N ASP A 233 -31.30 -16.30 -20.85
CA ASP A 233 -31.68 -17.09 -19.67
C ASP A 233 -31.75 -16.25 -18.37
N GLY A 234 -31.30 -15.00 -18.40
CA GLY A 234 -31.29 -14.07 -17.28
C GLY A 234 -30.25 -14.38 -16.20
N HIS A 235 -29.33 -15.32 -16.43
CA HIS A 235 -28.35 -15.75 -15.43
C HIS A 235 -27.11 -14.84 -15.35
N GLU A 236 -26.82 -14.09 -16.41
CA GLU A 236 -25.67 -13.21 -16.48
C GLU A 236 -26.07 -11.83 -17.01
N TYR A 237 -25.32 -10.81 -16.59
CA TYR A 237 -25.35 -9.48 -17.19
C TYR A 237 -24.06 -9.25 -17.97
N ALA A 238 -24.17 -9.12 -19.30
CA ALA A 238 -23.04 -8.93 -20.20
C ALA A 238 -22.82 -7.44 -20.50
N ILE A 239 -21.56 -7.02 -20.45
CA ILE A 239 -21.08 -5.64 -20.58
C ILE A 239 -20.01 -5.60 -21.67
N TYR A 240 -20.17 -4.72 -22.65
CA TYR A 240 -19.24 -4.50 -23.74
C TYR A 240 -18.48 -3.18 -23.56
N LEU A 241 -17.15 -3.28 -23.57
CA LEU A 241 -16.26 -2.13 -23.49
C LEU A 241 -15.46 -2.04 -24.79
N GLY A 242 -15.99 -1.30 -25.75
CA GLY A 242 -15.28 -0.96 -26.99
C GLY A 242 -14.14 0.06 -26.77
N PRO A 243 -13.39 0.41 -27.83
CA PRO A 243 -12.32 1.40 -27.73
C PRO A 243 -12.82 2.74 -27.19
N GLY A 244 -12.22 3.23 -26.11
CA GLY A 244 -12.63 4.48 -25.45
C GLY A 244 -13.97 4.44 -24.72
N MET A 245 -14.68 3.31 -24.70
CA MET A 245 -15.94 3.15 -23.98
C MET A 245 -15.70 2.71 -22.54
N ASN A 246 -16.33 3.42 -21.60
CA ASN A 246 -16.41 3.05 -20.19
C ASN A 246 -17.88 3.02 -19.77
N THR A 247 -18.18 2.29 -18.70
CA THR A 247 -19.44 2.47 -17.98
C THR A 247 -19.49 3.88 -17.36
N PRO A 248 -20.69 4.43 -17.08
CA PRO A 248 -20.80 5.72 -16.40
C PRO A 248 -20.22 5.70 -14.98
N THR A 249 -20.28 4.55 -14.33
CA THR A 249 -19.74 4.22 -13.00
C THR A 249 -19.38 2.74 -13.00
N PRO A 250 -18.40 2.28 -12.19
CA PRO A 250 -18.06 0.87 -12.11
C PRO A 250 -19.30 0.00 -11.89
N TRP A 251 -19.51 -0.99 -12.77
CA TRP A 251 -20.54 -2.00 -12.64
C TRP A 251 -19.88 -3.22 -12.03
N VAL A 252 -20.30 -3.56 -10.81
CA VAL A 252 -19.57 -4.51 -9.96
C VAL A 252 -20.39 -5.76 -9.71
N ASN A 253 -19.67 -6.86 -9.48
CA ASN A 253 -20.21 -8.10 -8.96
C ASN A 253 -19.57 -8.44 -7.61
N VAL A 254 -20.40 -8.88 -6.67
CA VAL A 254 -19.96 -9.31 -5.34
C VAL A 254 -20.06 -10.83 -5.30
N ILE A 255 -18.91 -11.48 -5.14
CA ILE A 255 -18.78 -12.94 -5.16
C ILE A 255 -18.24 -13.36 -3.80
N ALA A 256 -19.04 -14.10 -3.04
CA ALA A 256 -18.69 -14.44 -1.66
C ALA A 256 -19.26 -15.80 -1.24
N ASN A 257 -18.58 -16.39 -0.27
CA ASN A 257 -19.09 -17.45 0.59
C ASN A 257 -19.20 -16.91 2.04
N PRO A 258 -19.63 -17.70 3.04
CA PRO A 258 -19.83 -17.20 4.41
C PRO A 258 -18.57 -16.59 5.08
N GLY A 259 -17.37 -16.99 4.66
CA GLY A 259 -16.11 -16.60 5.31
C GLY A 259 -15.16 -15.77 4.45
N PHE A 260 -15.46 -15.54 3.18
CA PHE A 260 -14.55 -14.92 2.22
C PHE A 260 -15.31 -14.30 1.05
N GLY A 261 -14.77 -13.24 0.47
CA GLY A 261 -15.35 -12.68 -0.74
C GLY A 261 -14.42 -11.79 -1.54
N THR A 262 -14.88 -11.49 -2.73
CA THR A 262 -14.26 -10.55 -3.65
C THR A 262 -15.33 -9.71 -4.33
N LEU A 263 -14.97 -8.46 -4.61
CA LEU A 263 -15.71 -7.58 -5.49
C LEU A 263 -14.88 -7.38 -6.75
N VAL A 264 -15.51 -7.51 -7.92
CA VAL A 264 -14.87 -7.26 -9.22
C VAL A 264 -15.74 -6.33 -10.07
N SER A 265 -15.14 -5.32 -10.69
CA SER A 265 -15.79 -4.44 -11.66
C SER A 265 -15.73 -5.03 -13.07
N GLU A 266 -16.46 -4.43 -14.00
CA GLU A 266 -16.43 -4.80 -15.41
C GLU A 266 -15.05 -4.59 -16.06
N THR A 267 -14.19 -3.79 -15.43
CA THR A 267 -12.82 -3.57 -15.89
C THR A 267 -11.80 -4.53 -15.29
N GLY A 268 -12.23 -5.40 -14.37
CA GLY A 268 -11.37 -6.36 -13.65
C GLY A 268 -10.71 -5.81 -12.39
N ALA A 269 -10.90 -4.52 -12.07
CA ALA A 269 -10.48 -3.96 -10.80
C ALA A 269 -11.41 -4.44 -9.67
N GLY A 270 -10.93 -4.38 -8.43
CA GLY A 270 -11.64 -5.01 -7.33
C GLY A 270 -10.80 -5.11 -6.08
N PHE A 271 -11.36 -5.80 -5.09
CA PHE A 271 -10.64 -6.16 -3.87
C PHE A 271 -11.18 -7.46 -3.30
N THR A 272 -10.39 -8.06 -2.41
CA THR A 272 -10.64 -9.37 -1.80
C THR A 272 -10.54 -9.24 -0.28
N TRP A 273 -11.36 -9.98 0.47
CA TRP A 273 -11.37 -9.95 1.93
C TRP A 273 -11.62 -11.35 2.52
N GLN A 274 -11.21 -11.53 3.77
CA GLN A 274 -11.54 -12.71 4.57
C GLN A 274 -12.31 -12.28 5.81
N GLY A 275 -13.45 -12.91 6.07
CA GLY A 275 -14.33 -12.64 7.20
C GLY A 275 -15.06 -11.29 7.10
N ASN A 276 -14.34 -10.19 7.26
CA ASN A 276 -14.88 -8.84 7.30
C ASN A 276 -14.32 -7.97 6.16
N SER A 277 -15.20 -7.50 5.27
CA SER A 277 -14.85 -6.69 4.10
C SER A 277 -14.41 -5.26 4.40
N GLN A 278 -14.58 -4.82 5.65
CA GLN A 278 -14.05 -3.56 6.15
C GLN A 278 -12.71 -3.77 6.84
N SER A 279 -12.65 -4.60 7.88
CA SER A 279 -11.47 -4.67 8.76
C SER A 279 -10.37 -5.62 8.30
N ASN A 280 -10.66 -6.60 7.43
CA ASN A 280 -9.67 -7.58 6.97
C ASN A 280 -9.69 -7.74 5.45
N ARG A 281 -9.32 -6.66 4.76
CA ARG A 281 -9.10 -6.68 3.32
C ARG A 281 -7.75 -7.31 3.03
N LEU A 282 -7.74 -8.29 2.15
CA LEU A 282 -6.51 -8.91 1.67
C LEU A 282 -5.83 -7.99 0.64
N THR A 283 -6.62 -7.34 -0.20
CA THR A 283 -6.16 -6.44 -1.26
C THR A 283 -6.88 -5.09 -1.18
N GLN A 284 -6.29 -4.05 -1.76
CA GLN A 284 -6.75 -2.68 -1.56
C GLN A 284 -8.10 -2.43 -2.23
N TRP A 285 -9.01 -1.80 -1.48
CA TRP A 285 -10.20 -1.15 -2.03
C TRP A 285 -9.93 0.35 -2.25
N SER A 286 -10.40 0.89 -3.37
CA SER A 286 -10.35 2.31 -3.67
C SER A 286 -11.77 2.87 -3.77
N ASN A 287 -12.01 4.02 -3.11
CA ASN A 287 -13.23 4.82 -3.25
C ASN A 287 -12.98 6.08 -4.08
N ASP A 288 -11.99 6.05 -4.97
CA ASP A 288 -11.66 7.19 -5.81
C ASP A 288 -12.83 7.46 -6.79
N PRO A 289 -13.40 8.68 -6.82
CA PRO A 289 -14.55 8.99 -7.65
C PRO A 289 -14.24 9.12 -9.14
N VAL A 290 -12.96 9.04 -9.53
CA VAL A 290 -12.45 9.22 -10.88
C VAL A 290 -11.81 7.94 -11.42
N MET A 291 -11.09 7.20 -10.58
CA MET A 291 -10.32 6.02 -10.99
C MET A 291 -10.78 4.75 -10.28
N ASP A 292 -10.68 3.63 -11.01
CA ASP A 292 -10.80 2.27 -10.47
C ASP A 292 -9.43 1.57 -10.56
N PRO A 293 -8.50 1.83 -9.60
CA PRO A 293 -7.17 1.25 -9.62
C PRO A 293 -7.22 -0.25 -9.28
N ALA A 294 -6.49 -1.05 -10.06
CA ALA A 294 -6.41 -2.48 -9.83
C ALA A 294 -5.36 -2.78 -8.74
N SER A 295 -5.79 -3.39 -7.63
CA SER A 295 -4.91 -3.96 -6.61
C SER A 295 -4.47 -5.38 -6.94
N GLU A 296 -5.08 -5.98 -7.96
CA GLU A 296 -4.83 -7.33 -8.44
C GLU A 296 -4.90 -7.34 -9.97
N ALA A 297 -4.00 -8.04 -10.64
CA ALA A 297 -4.01 -8.13 -12.10
C ALA A 297 -3.30 -9.39 -12.61
N LEU A 298 -3.78 -9.92 -13.74
CA LEU A 298 -3.06 -10.90 -14.56
C LEU A 298 -2.46 -10.21 -15.76
N TYR A 299 -1.15 -10.25 -15.89
CA TYR A 299 -0.42 -9.77 -17.06
C TYR A 299 -0.07 -10.93 -17.97
N VAL A 300 -0.21 -10.72 -19.26
CA VAL A 300 0.29 -11.62 -20.31
C VAL A 300 1.34 -10.86 -21.10
N ARG A 301 2.52 -11.46 -21.26
CA ARG A 301 3.62 -10.91 -22.05
C ARG A 301 4.04 -11.88 -23.14
N ASP A 302 4.24 -11.38 -24.35
CA ASP A 302 4.85 -12.13 -25.44
C ASP A 302 6.39 -12.04 -25.36
N GLU A 303 7.07 -13.19 -25.24
CA GLU A 303 8.53 -13.28 -25.06
C GLU A 303 9.35 -13.10 -26.35
N GLU A 304 8.71 -12.86 -27.49
CA GLU A 304 9.39 -12.48 -28.73
C GLU A 304 9.31 -10.96 -28.98
N THR A 305 8.15 -10.38 -28.71
CA THR A 305 7.84 -8.98 -29.04
C THR A 305 7.93 -8.03 -27.85
N GLY A 306 7.85 -8.53 -26.63
CA GLY A 306 7.80 -7.73 -25.41
C GLY A 306 6.46 -7.04 -25.17
N ALA A 307 5.47 -7.25 -26.04
CA ALA A 307 4.11 -6.72 -25.84
C ALA A 307 3.52 -7.30 -24.55
N CYS A 308 2.91 -6.43 -23.74
CA CYS A 308 2.32 -6.76 -22.44
C CYS A 308 0.89 -6.20 -22.39
N TRP A 309 -0.06 -7.04 -21.99
CA TRP A 309 -1.47 -6.68 -21.87
C TRP A 309 -2.14 -7.47 -20.73
N THR A 310 -3.41 -7.20 -20.49
CA THR A 310 -4.23 -7.87 -19.47
C THR A 310 -5.51 -8.45 -20.09
N PRO A 311 -6.04 -9.57 -19.58
CA PRO A 311 -7.31 -10.14 -20.07
C PRO A 311 -8.51 -9.25 -19.71
N CYS A 312 -8.36 -8.43 -18.67
CA CYS A 312 -9.33 -7.43 -18.27
C CYS A 312 -9.01 -6.05 -18.90
N ALA A 313 -10.02 -5.18 -18.93
CA ALA A 313 -9.94 -3.85 -19.53
C ALA A 313 -8.97 -2.87 -18.82
N ARG A 314 -8.63 -3.15 -17.56
CA ARG A 314 -7.60 -2.48 -16.76
C ARG A 314 -6.68 -3.54 -16.14
N PRO A 315 -5.43 -3.18 -15.76
CA PRO A 315 -4.79 -1.86 -15.87
C PRO A 315 -4.32 -1.47 -17.29
N ILE A 316 -4.13 -2.41 -18.22
CA ILE A 316 -3.67 -2.12 -19.58
C ILE A 316 -4.83 -2.20 -20.55
N ARG A 317 -5.24 -1.04 -21.09
CA ARG A 317 -6.36 -0.95 -22.03
C ARG A 317 -5.88 -1.10 -23.48
N GLU A 318 -6.31 -2.17 -24.13
CA GLU A 318 -6.10 -2.38 -25.56
C GLU A 318 -7.16 -1.69 -26.44
N GLN A 319 -6.86 -1.66 -27.75
CA GLN A 319 -7.73 -1.09 -28.79
C GLN A 319 -8.78 -2.08 -29.31
N THR A 320 -8.80 -3.32 -28.83
CA THR A 320 -9.85 -4.31 -29.13
C THR A 320 -10.89 -4.31 -28.03
N ALA A 321 -12.11 -4.75 -28.37
CA ALA A 321 -13.21 -4.77 -27.40
C ALA A 321 -12.96 -5.79 -26.27
N TYR A 322 -13.52 -5.47 -25.11
CA TYR A 322 -13.62 -6.39 -23.97
C TYR A 322 -15.09 -6.71 -23.73
N ARG A 323 -15.35 -7.90 -23.20
CA ARG A 323 -16.65 -8.26 -22.64
C ARG A 323 -16.48 -8.76 -21.21
N ALA A 324 -17.28 -8.24 -20.28
CA ALA A 324 -17.42 -8.78 -18.94
C ALA A 324 -18.82 -9.37 -18.78
N ARG A 325 -18.95 -10.53 -18.17
CA ARG A 325 -20.21 -11.19 -17.83
C ARG A 325 -20.26 -11.40 -16.33
N HIS A 326 -21.20 -10.77 -15.65
CA HIS A 326 -21.41 -10.95 -14.23
C HIS A 326 -22.55 -11.94 -14.00
N GLY A 327 -22.23 -13.09 -13.40
CA GLY A 327 -23.19 -14.12 -13.01
C GLY A 327 -23.29 -14.26 -11.50
N ALA A 328 -24.24 -15.08 -11.03
CA ALA A 328 -24.37 -15.40 -9.62
C ALA A 328 -23.18 -16.26 -9.14
N GLY A 329 -22.28 -15.67 -8.35
CA GLY A 329 -21.12 -16.36 -7.78
C GLY A 329 -19.87 -16.41 -8.66
N TYR A 330 -19.87 -15.75 -9.81
CA TYR A 330 -18.70 -15.68 -10.69
C TYR A 330 -18.76 -14.47 -11.64
N SER A 331 -17.63 -14.11 -12.24
CA SER A 331 -17.57 -13.20 -13.38
C SER A 331 -16.62 -13.75 -14.44
N VAL A 332 -16.97 -13.55 -15.71
CA VAL A 332 -16.14 -13.96 -16.85
C VAL A 332 -15.71 -12.72 -17.63
N PHE A 333 -14.42 -12.61 -17.92
CA PHE A 333 -13.84 -11.58 -18.76
C PHE A 333 -13.32 -12.19 -20.05
N GLU A 334 -13.72 -11.62 -21.17
CA GLU A 334 -13.38 -12.10 -22.51
C GLU A 334 -12.69 -10.98 -23.27
N HIS A 335 -11.55 -11.31 -23.88
CA HIS A 335 -10.78 -10.37 -24.66
C HIS A 335 -9.99 -11.10 -25.73
N ASN A 336 -9.89 -10.49 -26.91
CA ASN A 336 -9.00 -10.99 -27.96
C ASN A 336 -8.03 -9.88 -28.36
N SER A 337 -6.74 -10.14 -28.17
CA SER A 337 -5.66 -9.22 -28.54
C SER A 337 -4.41 -10.00 -28.93
N HIS A 338 -3.60 -9.42 -29.84
CA HIS A 338 -2.37 -10.01 -30.35
C HIS A 338 -2.55 -11.43 -30.93
N GLY A 339 -3.72 -11.73 -31.52
CA GLY A 339 -4.06 -13.07 -32.03
C GLY A 339 -4.23 -14.14 -30.95
N ILE A 340 -4.41 -13.74 -29.69
CA ILE A 340 -4.66 -14.61 -28.53
C ILE A 340 -6.06 -14.32 -27.98
N ASP A 341 -6.93 -15.32 -28.04
CA ASP A 341 -8.23 -15.32 -27.40
C ASP A 341 -8.06 -15.64 -25.91
N GLN A 342 -8.68 -14.84 -25.04
CA GLN A 342 -8.50 -14.87 -23.60
C GLN A 342 -9.86 -14.92 -22.91
N GLU A 343 -10.03 -15.91 -22.03
CA GLU A 343 -11.16 -15.97 -21.11
C GLU A 343 -10.63 -16.08 -19.68
N LEU A 344 -11.02 -15.16 -18.81
CA LEU A 344 -10.70 -15.19 -17.38
C LEU A 344 -12.01 -15.37 -16.59
N THR A 345 -12.16 -16.50 -15.91
CA THR A 345 -13.26 -16.72 -14.97
C THR A 345 -12.78 -16.49 -13.54
N VAL A 346 -13.46 -15.61 -12.81
CA VAL A 346 -13.20 -15.30 -11.39
C VAL A 346 -14.37 -15.78 -10.55
N PHE A 347 -14.12 -16.57 -9.51
CA PHE A 347 -15.16 -17.06 -8.60
C PHE A 347 -14.62 -17.36 -7.20
N VAL A 348 -15.54 -17.49 -6.24
CA VAL A 348 -15.25 -17.99 -4.89
C VAL A 348 -15.98 -19.34 -4.75
N PRO A 349 -15.28 -20.44 -4.42
CA PRO A 349 -15.91 -21.74 -4.33
C PRO A 349 -16.90 -21.80 -3.16
N VAL A 350 -18.00 -22.51 -3.39
CA VAL A 350 -19.02 -22.84 -2.40
C VAL A 350 -19.30 -24.33 -2.50
N ASP A 351 -19.35 -25.00 -1.36
CA ASP A 351 -19.75 -26.40 -1.23
C ASP A 351 -20.73 -26.55 -0.04
N ASP A 352 -21.14 -27.80 0.25
CA ASP A 352 -22.04 -28.12 1.36
C ASP A 352 -21.48 -27.69 2.74
N GLY A 353 -20.16 -27.52 2.86
CA GLY A 353 -19.46 -27.05 4.05
C GLY A 353 -19.31 -25.53 4.16
N GLY A 354 -19.81 -24.78 3.16
CA GLY A 354 -19.69 -23.32 3.08
C GLY A 354 -18.54 -22.83 2.19
N GLY A 355 -17.74 -23.73 1.63
CA GLY A 355 -16.63 -23.40 0.72
C GLY A 355 -15.35 -22.91 1.40
N GLU A 356 -14.26 -22.97 0.64
CA GLU A 356 -12.93 -22.56 1.09
C GLU A 356 -12.70 -21.04 0.94
N PRO A 357 -11.92 -20.40 1.82
CA PRO A 357 -11.69 -18.96 1.81
C PRO A 357 -10.65 -18.55 0.75
N VAL A 358 -10.94 -18.87 -0.52
CA VAL A 358 -10.03 -18.65 -1.65
C VAL A 358 -10.76 -18.00 -2.81
N LYS A 359 -10.07 -17.09 -3.50
CA LYS A 359 -10.50 -16.60 -4.81
C LYS A 359 -9.82 -17.44 -5.88
N LEU A 360 -10.61 -18.02 -6.79
CA LEU A 360 -10.09 -18.76 -7.93
C LEU A 360 -10.19 -17.92 -9.19
N GLN A 361 -9.10 -17.92 -9.96
CA GLN A 361 -8.98 -17.25 -11.25
C GLN A 361 -8.51 -18.27 -12.28
N LYS A 362 -9.40 -18.61 -13.20
CA LYS A 362 -9.13 -19.56 -14.29
C LYS A 362 -8.92 -18.78 -15.58
N LEU A 363 -7.68 -18.72 -16.04
CA LEU A 363 -7.32 -18.11 -17.32
C LEU A 363 -7.19 -19.19 -18.41
N GLU A 364 -7.97 -19.05 -19.47
CA GLU A 364 -7.85 -19.82 -20.70
C GLU A 364 -7.27 -18.95 -21.80
N LEU A 365 -6.25 -19.46 -22.50
CA LEU A 365 -5.59 -18.79 -23.62
C LEU A 365 -5.65 -19.69 -24.85
N ARG A 366 -6.23 -19.20 -25.95
CA ARG A 366 -6.20 -19.88 -27.25
C ARG A 366 -5.39 -19.07 -28.25
N ASN A 367 -4.38 -19.70 -28.84
CA ASN A 367 -3.57 -19.10 -29.87
C ASN A 367 -4.25 -19.27 -31.24
N ASP A 368 -4.85 -18.20 -31.74
CA ASP A 368 -5.50 -18.15 -33.05
C ASP A 368 -4.56 -17.57 -34.14
N SER A 369 -3.31 -17.29 -33.79
CA SER A 369 -2.28 -16.85 -34.74
C SER A 369 -1.70 -18.03 -35.53
N PRO A 370 -1.13 -17.80 -36.73
CA PRO A 370 -0.59 -18.88 -37.57
C PRO A 370 0.78 -19.40 -37.11
N ARG A 371 1.27 -18.97 -35.94
CA ARG A 371 2.62 -19.26 -35.44
C ARG A 371 2.58 -19.77 -34.01
N ILE A 372 3.62 -20.50 -33.61
CA ILE A 372 3.84 -20.86 -32.20
C ILE A 372 4.15 -19.58 -31.43
N ARG A 373 3.62 -19.47 -30.20
CA ARG A 373 3.77 -18.30 -29.33
C ARG A 373 4.38 -18.73 -28.00
N ARG A 374 5.32 -17.93 -27.49
CA ARG A 374 5.87 -18.07 -26.15
C ARG A 374 5.35 -16.91 -25.30
N LEU A 375 4.50 -17.23 -24.35
CA LEU A 375 3.85 -16.26 -23.47
C LEU A 375 4.30 -16.49 -22.03
N SER A 376 4.48 -15.41 -21.29
CA SER A 376 4.60 -15.42 -19.84
C SER A 376 3.31 -14.87 -19.24
N VAL A 377 2.85 -15.49 -18.15
CA VAL A 377 1.71 -15.02 -17.36
C VAL A 377 2.23 -14.63 -15.98
N THR A 378 1.89 -13.43 -15.53
CA THR A 378 2.32 -12.90 -14.23
C THR A 378 1.11 -12.45 -13.44
N TYR A 379 0.92 -13.01 -12.25
CA TYR A 379 -0.04 -12.50 -11.29
C TYR A 379 0.58 -11.39 -10.44
N TYR A 380 -0.13 -10.28 -10.32
CA TYR A 380 0.20 -9.17 -9.44
C TYR A 380 -0.85 -9.06 -8.34
N VAL A 381 -0.38 -8.84 -7.12
CA VAL A 381 -1.23 -8.55 -5.96
C VAL A 381 -0.56 -7.50 -5.10
N GLU A 382 -1.34 -6.50 -4.70
CA GLU A 382 -0.98 -5.50 -3.71
C GLU A 382 -1.65 -5.82 -2.38
N TRP A 383 -0.87 -6.40 -1.48
CA TRP A 383 -1.35 -6.81 -0.17
C TRP A 383 -1.70 -5.62 0.72
N THR A 384 -2.90 -5.66 1.31
CA THR A 384 -3.34 -4.77 2.38
C THR A 384 -3.25 -5.49 3.73
N LEU A 385 -3.90 -6.65 3.90
CA LEU A 385 -3.94 -7.40 5.17
C LEU A 385 -4.36 -6.52 6.36
N GLY A 386 -5.47 -5.80 6.20
CA GLY A 386 -6.03 -4.90 7.21
C GLY A 386 -7.13 -4.01 6.63
N GLU A 387 -7.47 -2.93 7.34
CA GLU A 387 -8.54 -2.01 6.90
C GLU A 387 -8.09 -1.10 5.74
N PHE A 388 -6.91 -0.50 5.87
CA PHE A 388 -6.34 0.43 4.89
C PHE A 388 -4.90 0.06 4.58
N ARG A 389 -4.50 0.26 3.33
CA ARG A 389 -3.12 0.02 2.87
C ARG A 389 -2.14 0.94 3.59
N GLU A 390 -2.54 2.18 3.82
CA GLU A 390 -1.71 3.24 4.38
C GLU A 390 -1.24 2.91 5.80
N SER A 391 -2.08 2.24 6.60
CA SER A 391 -1.75 1.82 7.97
C SER A 391 -1.10 0.43 8.04
N SER A 392 -1.36 -0.45 7.08
CA SER A 392 -0.92 -1.84 7.12
C SER A 392 0.40 -2.11 6.41
N GLN A 393 0.72 -1.37 5.33
CA GLN A 393 1.88 -1.59 4.47
C GLN A 393 3.24 -1.66 5.20
N MET A 394 3.34 -1.07 6.39
CA MET A 394 4.56 -1.10 7.20
C MET A 394 4.81 -2.45 7.88
N HIS A 395 3.75 -3.24 8.03
CA HIS A 395 3.74 -4.46 8.83
C HIS A 395 3.51 -5.71 7.99
N VAL A 396 3.17 -5.55 6.70
CA VAL A 396 3.06 -6.65 5.75
C VAL A 396 4.46 -7.20 5.46
N VAL A 397 4.61 -8.49 5.71
CA VAL A 397 5.81 -9.27 5.39
C VAL A 397 5.42 -10.33 4.39
N THR A 398 6.12 -10.32 3.26
CA THR A 398 5.96 -11.25 2.15
C THR A 398 7.15 -12.19 2.05
N GLY A 399 6.96 -13.36 1.43
CA GLY A 399 8.03 -14.31 1.18
C GLY A 399 7.58 -15.42 0.24
N TRP A 400 8.54 -16.03 -0.46
CA TRP A 400 8.33 -17.22 -1.28
C TRP A 400 8.46 -18.49 -0.45
N ASP A 401 7.52 -19.41 -0.61
CA ASP A 401 7.57 -20.74 -0.02
C ASP A 401 7.82 -21.78 -1.12
N GLU A 402 8.97 -22.46 -1.03
CA GLU A 402 9.42 -23.43 -2.05
C GLU A 402 8.60 -24.73 -2.03
N GLU A 403 8.08 -25.14 -0.88
CA GLU A 403 7.29 -26.38 -0.77
C GLU A 403 5.88 -26.18 -1.33
N ALA A 404 5.26 -25.03 -1.01
CA ALA A 404 3.94 -24.65 -1.49
C ALA A 404 3.94 -24.04 -2.90
N ASN A 405 5.10 -23.62 -3.43
CA ASN A 405 5.23 -22.91 -4.71
C ASN A 405 4.31 -21.67 -4.77
N ALA A 406 4.39 -20.87 -3.70
CA ALA A 406 3.44 -19.79 -3.43
C ALA A 406 4.12 -18.58 -2.79
N ILE A 407 3.57 -17.39 -3.01
CA ILE A 407 3.91 -16.20 -2.24
C ILE A 407 3.00 -16.17 -1.01
N PHE A 408 3.61 -16.10 0.17
CA PHE A 408 2.92 -15.87 1.43
C PHE A 408 3.02 -14.41 1.83
N ALA A 409 1.97 -13.92 2.49
CA ALA A 409 1.91 -12.59 3.07
C ALA A 409 1.26 -12.66 4.47
N ARG A 410 1.82 -11.92 5.42
CA ARG A 410 1.32 -11.86 6.79
C ARG A 410 1.46 -10.46 7.36
N ASN A 411 0.53 -10.08 8.23
CA ASN A 411 0.60 -8.84 9.01
C ASN A 411 0.47 -9.17 10.49
N ARG A 412 1.61 -9.46 11.15
CA ARG A 412 1.67 -9.78 12.59
C ARG A 412 1.18 -8.66 13.50
N TYR A 413 1.15 -7.43 12.99
CA TYR A 413 0.70 -6.26 13.74
C TYR A 413 -0.83 -6.19 13.85
N HIS A 414 -1.55 -6.83 12.92
CA HIS A 414 -3.01 -6.84 12.90
C HIS A 414 -3.57 -7.43 14.22
N PRO A 415 -4.50 -6.75 14.91
CA PRO A 415 -5.03 -7.20 16.20
C PRO A 415 -5.76 -8.55 16.13
N ASP A 416 -6.64 -8.73 15.14
CA ASP A 416 -7.50 -9.92 15.06
C ASP A 416 -6.98 -11.04 14.13
N PHE A 417 -6.22 -10.69 13.09
CA PHE A 417 -5.80 -11.61 12.02
C PHE A 417 -4.28 -11.84 11.96
N GLY A 418 -3.53 -11.42 12.98
CA GLY A 418 -2.06 -11.45 12.95
C GLY A 418 -1.41 -12.83 12.88
N ASP A 419 -2.15 -13.89 13.24
CA ASP A 419 -1.71 -15.28 13.12
C ASP A 419 -2.05 -15.93 11.77
N GLN A 420 -2.82 -15.24 10.92
CA GLN A 420 -3.22 -15.76 9.62
C GLN A 420 -2.17 -15.51 8.55
N VAL A 421 -2.20 -16.35 7.52
CA VAL A 421 -1.35 -16.24 6.34
C VAL A 421 -2.26 -16.11 5.13
N ALA A 422 -2.08 -15.03 4.37
CA ALA A 422 -2.62 -14.92 3.03
C ALA A 422 -1.60 -15.50 2.03
N PHE A 423 -2.09 -16.02 0.91
CA PHE A 423 -1.21 -16.59 -0.10
C PHE A 423 -1.74 -16.36 -1.51
N VAL A 424 -0.82 -16.44 -2.47
CA VAL A 424 -1.11 -16.59 -3.89
C VAL A 424 -0.31 -17.77 -4.41
N ALA A 425 -0.98 -18.64 -5.15
CA ALA A 425 -0.38 -19.78 -5.83
C ALA A 425 -0.89 -19.86 -7.27
N MET A 426 -0.09 -20.49 -8.13
CA MET A 426 -0.46 -20.81 -9.50
C MET A 426 -0.51 -22.32 -9.66
N SER A 427 -1.42 -22.82 -10.52
CA SER A 427 -1.51 -24.26 -10.81
C SER A 427 -0.32 -24.79 -11.60
N LEU A 428 0.36 -23.90 -12.34
CA LEU A 428 1.64 -24.18 -12.98
C LEU A 428 2.77 -23.65 -12.09
N PRO A 429 3.92 -24.34 -12.02
CA PRO A 429 5.06 -23.85 -11.28
C PRO A 429 5.51 -22.46 -11.76
N ALA A 430 5.81 -21.56 -10.82
CA ALA A 430 6.31 -20.24 -11.18
C ALA A 430 7.78 -20.33 -11.64
N ASP A 431 8.09 -19.76 -12.81
CA ASP A 431 9.48 -19.65 -13.29
C ASP A 431 10.29 -18.58 -12.53
N SER A 432 9.60 -17.58 -11.96
CA SER A 432 10.20 -16.47 -11.21
C SER A 432 9.17 -15.80 -10.31
N TYR A 433 9.62 -15.16 -9.23
CA TYR A 433 8.78 -14.41 -8.32
C TYR A 433 9.48 -13.13 -7.85
N SER A 434 8.66 -12.19 -7.36
CA SER A 434 9.08 -11.02 -6.58
C SER A 434 8.12 -10.92 -5.40
N ALA A 435 8.64 -10.96 -4.18
CA ALA A 435 7.85 -10.94 -2.95
C ALA A 435 8.29 -9.78 -2.07
#